data_AF-A0A961XZN5-F1
#
_entry.id   AF-A0A961XZN5-F1
#
_cell.length_a   1.000
_cell.length_b   1.000
_cell.length_c   1.000
_cell.angle_alpha   90.00
_cell.angle_beta   90.00
_cell.angle_gamma   90.00
#
_symmetry.space_group_name_H-M   'P 1'
#
loop_
_entity.id
_entity.type
_entity.pdbx_description
1 polymer ?
#
loop_
_entity_poly.entity_id
_entity_poly.type
_entity_poly.pdbx_seq_one_letter_code
_entity_poly.pdbx_strand_id
1 'polypeptide(L)' 'TSEKPAGAWTGEQVIDFMLEAIGRGDFYILCPDNEVTRDIDEKRMEWAAGDVIHNRPALSRWHPDFAAAFQDHMKG' A
#
# COMPACT_ATOMS: atom_id res chain seq x y z
N THR A 1 20.41 -4.55 -22.53
CA THR A 1 19.10 -3.96 -22.19
C THR A 1 18.78 -4.38 -20.77
N SER A 2 18.49 -3.45 -19.87
CA SER A 2 18.15 -3.81 -18.47
C SER A 2 16.74 -4.42 -18.46
N GLU A 3 16.61 -5.65 -17.98
CA GLU A 3 15.31 -6.30 -17.82
C GLU A 3 14.50 -5.60 -16.73
N LYS A 4 13.19 -5.48 -16.98
CA LYS A 4 12.24 -4.86 -16.07
C LYS A 4 12.17 -5.68 -14.76
N PRO A 5 12.26 -5.05 -13.57
CA PRO A 5 12.07 -5.75 -12.29
C PRO A 5 10.70 -6.42 -12.21
N ALA A 6 10.63 -7.60 -11.58
CA ALA A 6 9.38 -8.38 -11.47
C ALA A 6 8.24 -7.61 -10.79
N GLY A 7 8.55 -6.73 -9.84
CA GLY A 7 7.57 -5.88 -9.14
C GLY A 7 7.15 -4.62 -9.91
N ALA A 8 7.88 -4.23 -10.96
CA ALA A 8 7.46 -3.07 -11.74
C ALA A 8 6.29 -3.43 -12.65
N TRP A 9 5.38 -2.49 -12.90
CA TRP A 9 4.40 -2.57 -13.98
C TRP A 9 4.91 -1.87 -15.24
N THR A 10 4.48 -2.31 -16.43
CA THR A 10 4.69 -1.52 -17.65
C THR A 10 3.68 -0.37 -17.69
N GLY A 11 3.92 0.62 -18.54
CA GLY A 11 2.95 1.70 -18.73
C GLY A 11 1.59 1.17 -19.18
N GLU A 12 1.58 0.20 -20.08
CA GLU A 12 0.35 -0.43 -20.61
C GLU A 12 -0.44 -1.13 -19.50
N GLN A 13 0.22 -1.89 -18.62
CA GLN A 13 -0.44 -2.55 -17.48
C GLN A 13 -1.11 -1.54 -16.54
N VAL A 14 -0.44 -0.40 -16.29
CA VAL A 14 -1.02 0.68 -15.47
C VAL A 14 -2.24 1.29 -16.15
N ILE A 15 -2.16 1.56 -17.46
CA ILE A 15 -3.24 2.17 -18.23
C ILE A 15 -4.47 1.24 -18.25
N ASP A 16 -4.28 -0.03 -18.56
CA ASP A 16 -5.39 -1.00 -18.66
C ASP A 16 -6.13 -1.10 -17.31
N PHE A 17 -5.39 -1.25 -16.21
CA PHE A 17 -5.96 -1.30 -14.87
C PHE A 17 -6.66 0.00 -14.47
N MET A 18 -6.08 1.15 -14.82
CA MET A 18 -6.65 2.47 -14.55
C MET A 18 -7.99 2.66 -15.28
N LEU A 19 -8.07 2.27 -16.56
CA LEU A 19 -9.30 2.39 -17.34
C LEU A 19 -10.43 1.52 -16.77
N GLU A 20 -10.14 0.30 -16.35
CA GLU A 20 -11.11 -0.55 -15.65
C GLU A 20 -11.59 0.08 -14.33
N ALA A 21 -10.67 0.66 -13.55
CA ALA A 21 -11.01 1.31 -12.29
C ALA A 21 -11.87 2.55 -12.47
N ILE A 22 -11.57 3.37 -13.48
CA ILE A 22 -12.42 4.51 -13.87
C ILE A 22 -13.82 4.00 -14.27
N GLY A 23 -13.91 2.88 -14.99
CA GLY A 23 -15.19 2.25 -15.36
C GLY A 23 -16.03 1.82 -14.15
N ARG A 24 -15.40 1.52 -13.01
CA ARG A 24 -16.06 1.25 -11.73
C ARG A 24 -16.42 2.52 -10.93
N GLY A 25 -15.94 3.68 -11.36
CA GLY A 25 -16.12 4.96 -10.65
C GLY A 25 -15.09 5.20 -9.54
N ASP A 26 -13.98 4.46 -9.53
CA ASP A 26 -12.93 4.60 -8.51
C ASP A 26 -12.15 5.91 -8.73
N PHE A 27 -12.12 6.79 -7.73
CA PHE A 27 -11.27 8.00 -7.77
C PHE A 27 -9.83 7.71 -7.34
N TYR A 28 -9.65 6.95 -6.26
CA TYR A 28 -8.34 6.49 -5.81
C TYR A 28 -8.08 5.08 -6.32
N ILE A 29 -7.05 4.96 -7.15
CA ILE A 29 -6.66 3.70 -7.79
C ILE A 29 -5.36 3.23 -7.14
N LEU A 30 -5.47 2.20 -6.29
CA LEU A 30 -4.31 1.54 -5.71
C LEU A 30 -3.81 0.46 -6.67
N CYS A 31 -2.71 0.76 -7.35
CA CYS A 31 -2.05 -0.17 -8.25
C CYS A 31 -1.26 -1.22 -7.45
N PRO A 32 -1.46 -2.53 -7.71
CA PRO A 32 -0.60 -3.57 -7.18
C PRO A 32 0.87 -3.40 -7.62
N ASP A 33 1.81 -3.69 -6.73
CA ASP A 33 3.25 -3.72 -7.01
C ASP A 33 3.81 -5.16 -7.14
N ASN A 34 2.93 -6.17 -7.06
CA ASN A 34 3.26 -7.59 -7.03
C ASN A 34 4.21 -8.02 -5.88
N GLU A 35 4.44 -7.18 -4.87
CA GLU A 35 5.25 -7.52 -3.69
C GLU A 35 4.39 -7.98 -2.52
N VAL A 36 3.23 -7.34 -2.34
CA VAL A 36 2.28 -7.70 -1.29
C VAL A 36 0.84 -7.75 -1.80
N THR A 37 -0.05 -8.32 -1.00
CA THR A 37 -1.48 -8.32 -1.31
C THR A 37 -2.08 -6.94 -1.04
N ARG A 38 -3.18 -6.62 -1.74
CA ARG A 38 -3.92 -5.37 -1.52
C ARG A 38 -4.36 -5.17 -0.07
N ASP A 39 -4.78 -6.23 0.61
CA ASP A 39 -5.13 -6.20 2.04
C ASP A 39 -3.95 -5.71 2.90
N ILE A 40 -2.73 -6.15 2.60
CA ILE A 40 -1.52 -5.71 3.31
C ILE A 40 -1.26 -4.22 3.05
N ASP A 41 -1.42 -3.74 1.82
CA ASP A 41 -1.25 -2.32 1.51
C ASP A 41 -2.28 -1.45 2.21
N GLU A 42 -3.56 -1.86 2.17
CA GLU A 42 -4.64 -1.14 2.85
C GLU A 42 -4.39 -1.03 4.35
N LYS A 43 -3.98 -2.12 5.02
CA LYS A 43 -3.59 -2.11 6.44
C LYS A 43 -2.40 -1.19 6.72
N ARG A 44 -1.40 -1.16 5.83
CA ARG A 44 -0.23 -0.28 5.97
C ARG A 44 -0.60 1.18 5.77
N MET A 45 -1.48 1.48 4.81
CA MET A 45 -2.00 2.84 4.57
C MET A 45 -2.81 3.33 5.76
N GLU A 46 -3.71 2.50 6.29
CA GLU A 46 -4.47 2.80 7.49
C GLU A 46 -3.56 3.08 8.69
N TRP A 47 -2.56 2.21 8.93
CA TRP A 47 -1.58 2.44 9.98
C TRP A 47 -0.82 3.75 9.80
N ALA A 48 -0.36 4.06 8.59
CA ALA A 48 0.35 5.30 8.30
C ALA A 48 -0.54 6.55 8.52
N ALA A 49 -1.81 6.50 8.11
CA ALA A 49 -2.76 7.57 8.40
C ALA A 49 -2.98 7.74 9.91
N GLY A 50 -3.02 6.62 10.65
CA GLY A 50 -3.09 6.59 12.11
C GLY A 50 -1.91 7.28 12.79
N ASP A 51 -0.72 7.35 12.17
CA ASP A 51 0.41 8.08 12.75
C ASP A 51 0.08 9.56 12.91
N VAL A 52 -0.60 10.15 11.92
CA VAL A 52 -1.06 11.53 11.95
C VAL A 52 -2.23 11.70 12.92
N ILE A 53 -3.22 10.81 12.86
CA ILE A 53 -4.45 10.91 13.67
C ILE A 53 -4.16 10.80 15.16
N HIS A 54 -3.25 9.90 15.55
CA HIS A 54 -2.93 9.62 16.95
C HIS A 54 -1.64 10.29 17.43
N ASN A 55 -1.04 11.15 16.61
CA ASN A 55 0.23 11.82 16.90
C ASN A 55 1.34 10.84 17.32
N ARG A 56 1.46 9.72 16.60
CA ARG A 56 2.58 8.78 16.75
C ARG A 56 3.82 9.32 16.03
N PRO A 57 5.03 8.82 16.36
CA PRO A 57 6.22 9.12 15.56
C PRO A 57 6.02 8.77 14.08
N ALA A 58 6.60 9.55 13.18
CA ALA A 58 6.55 9.24 11.76
C ALA A 58 7.13 7.85 11.47
N LEU A 59 6.47 7.09 10.58
CA LEU A 59 6.83 5.71 10.25
C LEU A 59 6.81 4.79 11.48
N SER A 60 5.80 4.94 12.34
CA SER A 60 5.74 4.25 13.64
C SER A 60 5.78 2.73 13.53
N ARG A 61 5.44 2.15 12.37
CA ARG A 61 5.57 0.70 12.12
C ARG A 61 6.99 0.15 12.32
N TRP A 62 8.01 1.01 12.23
CA TRP A 62 9.41 0.67 12.47
C TRP A 62 9.94 1.18 13.82
N HIS A 63 9.11 1.91 14.57
CA HIS A 63 9.50 2.42 15.88
C HIS A 63 9.42 1.29 16.92
N PRO A 64 10.46 1.07 17.75
CA PRO A 64 10.49 -0.03 18.71
C PRO A 64 9.26 -0.08 19.63
N ASP A 65 8.84 1.08 20.14
CA ASP A 65 7.69 1.19 21.06
C ASP A 65 6.33 0.85 20.41
N PHE A 66 6.25 0.82 19.08
CA PHE A 66 5.02 0.56 18.33
C PHE A 66 5.05 -0.75 17.54
N ALA A 67 6.17 -1.49 17.59
CA ALA A 67 6.35 -2.72 16.83
C ALA A 67 5.28 -3.78 17.17
N ALA A 68 4.98 -3.98 18.46
CA ALA A 68 3.98 -4.96 18.89
C ALA A 68 2.57 -4.57 18.40
N ALA A 69 2.19 -3.30 18.57
CA ALA A 69 0.90 -2.80 18.13
C ALA A 69 0.73 -2.89 16.61
N PHE A 70 1.78 -2.62 15.84
CA PHE A 70 1.76 -2.79 14.38
C PHE A 70 1.59 -4.27 14.00
N GLN A 71 2.30 -5.19 14.66
CA GLN A 71 2.14 -6.63 14.39
C GLN A 71 0.73 -7.13 14.70
N ASP A 72 0.10 -6.63 15.76
CA ASP A 72 -1.28 -6.99 16.08
C ASP A 72 -2.28 -6.40 15.07
N HIS A 73 -2.07 -5.16 14.61
CA HIS A 73 -2.84 -4.56 13.51
C HIS A 73 -2.77 -5.38 12.22
N MET A 74 -1.60 -5.93 11.89
CA MET A 74 -1.42 -6.74 10.68
C MET A 74 -2.11 -8.12 10.74
N LYS A 75 -2.43 -8.62 11.95
CA LYS A 75 -3.11 -9.92 12.15
C LYS A 75 -4.63 -9.82 12.12
N GLY A 76 -5.17 -8.70 12.57
CA GLY A 76 -6.61 -8.37 12.44
C GLY A 76 -6.98 -8.17 10.98
#